data_AF-A0A1C6ERT5-F1
#
_entry.id   AF-A0A1C6ERT5-F1
#
_cell.length_a   1.000
_cell.length_b   1.000
_cell.length_c   1.000
_cell.angle_alpha   90.00
_cell.angle_beta   90.00
_cell.angle_gamma   90.00
#
_symmetry.space_group_name_H-M   'P 1'
#
loop_
_entity.id
_entity.type
_entity.pdbx_description
1 polymer ?
#
loop_
_entity_poly.entity_id
_entity_poly.type
_entity_poly.pdbx_seq_one_letter_code
_entity_poly.pdbx_strand_id
1 'polypeptide(L)'
;MVGAMEDSFHSDVFGVEKEKGKVEGILAAVYQSIFGQDAYPSLEEKAANLLYFMIKDHPYVDGCKRIAASLFLEFLDKNNALFQDGEKRLSDGTLVAVTLMIAESNPEEKEVMVKLVMNLLNLQ
;
A
#
# COMPACT_ATOMS: atom_id res chain seq x y z
N MET A 1 3.22 -0.92 14.28
CA MET A 1 3.86 -0.18 13.18
C MET A 1 3.40 1.26 13.10
N VAL A 2 2.11 1.56 12.83
CA VAL A 2 1.63 2.97 12.78
C VAL A 2 1.87 3.72 14.09
N GLY A 3 1.56 3.12 15.25
CA GLY A 3 1.86 3.75 16.55
C GLY A 3 3.35 4.03 16.78
N ALA A 4 4.25 3.17 16.28
CA ALA A 4 5.69 3.43 16.37
C ALA A 4 6.15 4.58 15.44
N MET A 5 5.44 4.81 14.33
CA MET A 5 5.66 5.98 13.48
C MET A 5 5.14 7.25 14.15
N GLU A 6 3.96 7.19 14.77
CA GLU A 6 3.36 8.30 15.52
C GLU A 6 4.29 8.79 16.65
N ASP A 7 4.92 7.87 17.39
CA ASP A 7 5.91 8.23 18.43
C ASP A 7 7.10 9.06 17.89
N SER A 8 7.43 8.90 16.60
CA SER A 8 8.50 9.64 15.92
C SER A 8 8.01 10.95 15.30
N PHE A 9 6.71 11.08 15.05
CA PHE A 9 6.07 12.26 14.47
C PHE A 9 5.15 12.88 15.53
N HIS A 10 5.70 13.76 16.37
CA HIS A 10 4.97 14.48 17.44
C HIS A 10 3.89 15.44 16.89
N SER A 11 2.83 14.89 16.30
CA SER A 11 1.74 15.61 15.65
C SER A 11 0.41 14.96 16.04
N ASP A 12 -0.53 15.77 16.52
CA ASP A 12 -1.86 15.31 16.98
C ASP A 12 -2.73 14.72 15.85
N VAL A 13 -2.30 14.82 14.59
CA VAL A 13 -3.09 14.42 13.42
C VAL A 13 -2.44 13.33 12.56
N PHE A 14 -1.22 12.89 12.91
CA PHE A 14 -0.56 11.82 12.16
C PHE A 14 -1.25 10.48 12.42
N GLY A 15 -1.61 9.75 11.36
CA GLY A 15 -2.27 8.44 11.52
C GLY A 15 -3.70 8.51 12.05
N VAL A 16 -4.25 9.72 12.26
CA VAL A 16 -5.66 9.90 12.60
C VAL A 16 -6.50 9.68 11.35
N GLU A 17 -7.42 8.72 11.41
CA GLU A 17 -8.33 8.42 10.32
C GLU A 17 -9.29 9.60 10.08
N LYS A 18 -9.49 10.00 8.82
CA LYS A 18 -10.37 11.13 8.45
C LYS A 18 -11.83 10.83 8.70
N GLU A 19 -12.22 9.59 8.42
CA GLU A 19 -13.59 9.11 8.47
C GLU A 19 -13.55 7.71 9.04
N LYS A 20 -14.30 7.45 10.10
CA LYS A 20 -14.36 6.14 10.75
C LYS A 20 -14.73 5.06 9.72
N GLY A 21 -13.91 4.02 9.60
CA GLY A 21 -14.22 2.88 8.72
C GLY A 21 -13.63 2.98 7.32
N LYS A 22 -12.87 4.03 7.01
CA LYS A 22 -12.30 4.27 5.68
C LYS A 22 -11.15 3.30 5.38
N VAL A 23 -10.29 3.04 6.35
CA VAL A 23 -9.22 2.05 6.25
C VAL A 23 -9.84 0.64 6.15
N GLU A 24 -10.85 0.33 6.96
CA GLU A 24 -11.58 -0.94 6.85
C GLU A 24 -12.25 -1.09 5.49
N GLY A 25 -12.81 -0.03 4.91
CA GLY A 25 -13.36 -0.02 3.57
C GLY A 25 -12.32 -0.33 2.49
N ILE A 26 -11.13 0.25 2.58
CA ILE A 26 -10.00 -0.05 1.67
C ILE A 26 -9.61 -1.53 1.79
N LEU A 27 -9.45 -2.04 3.01
CA LEU A 27 -9.12 -3.45 3.23
C LEU A 27 -10.22 -4.38 2.70
N ALA A 28 -11.49 -4.04 2.94
CA ALA A 28 -12.62 -4.80 2.41
C ALA A 28 -12.60 -4.85 0.88
N ALA A 29 -12.29 -3.74 0.21
CA ALA A 29 -12.18 -3.69 -1.25
C ALA A 29 -11.02 -4.57 -1.78
N VAL A 30 -9.86 -4.56 -1.10
CA VAL A 30 -8.69 -5.37 -1.49
C VAL A 30 -8.94 -6.87 -1.32
N TYR A 31 -9.69 -7.27 -0.29
CA TYR A 31 -9.98 -8.68 0.00
C TYR A 31 -11.38 -9.12 -0.45
N GLN A 32 -12.10 -8.28 -1.20
CA GLN A 32 -13.44 -8.60 -1.66
C GLN A 32 -13.41 -9.81 -2.61
N SER A 33 -14.41 -10.68 -2.49
CA SER A 33 -14.62 -11.81 -3.37
C SER A 33 -16.07 -11.83 -3.86
N ILE A 34 -16.28 -11.99 -5.17
CA ILE A 34 -17.62 -12.07 -5.79
C ILE A 34 -17.71 -13.41 -6.53
N PHE A 35 -18.76 -14.19 -6.26
CA PHE A 35 -18.96 -15.53 -6.85
C PHE A 35 -17.74 -16.48 -6.65
N GLY A 36 -17.02 -16.32 -5.53
CA GLY A 36 -15.84 -17.12 -5.21
C GLY A 36 -14.57 -16.69 -5.94
N GLN A 37 -14.57 -15.56 -6.64
CA GLN A 37 -13.40 -14.96 -7.26
C GLN A 37 -13.00 -13.68 -6.54
N ASP A 38 -11.77 -13.65 -6.03
CA ASP A 38 -11.18 -12.47 -5.43
C ASP A 38 -11.04 -11.36 -6.47
N ALA A 39 -11.33 -10.12 -6.06
CA ALA A 39 -11.13 -8.94 -6.91
C ALA A 39 -9.67 -8.77 -7.33
N TYR A 40 -8.75 -9.21 -6.48
CA TYR A 40 -7.31 -9.24 -6.70
C TYR A 40 -6.77 -10.66 -6.41
N PRO A 41 -6.71 -11.53 -7.42
CA PRO A 41 -6.38 -12.94 -7.22
C PRO A 41 -4.98 -13.20 -6.66
N SER A 42 -3.98 -12.43 -7.09
CA SER A 42 -2.59 -12.59 -6.68
C SER A 42 -2.19 -11.74 -5.47
N LEU A 43 -1.09 -12.12 -4.83
CA LEU A 43 -0.50 -11.38 -3.71
C LEU A 43 -0.02 -10.01 -4.19
N GLU A 44 0.56 -9.95 -5.38
CA GLU A 44 1.07 -8.74 -6.02
C GLU A 44 -0.06 -7.77 -6.35
N GLU A 45 -1.18 -8.26 -6.89
CA GLU A 45 -2.36 -7.44 -7.12
C GLU A 45 -2.91 -6.86 -5.82
N LYS A 46 -3.00 -7.67 -4.76
CA LYS A 46 -3.44 -7.22 -3.44
C LYS A 46 -2.49 -6.17 -2.86
N ALA A 47 -1.17 -6.42 -2.92
CA ALA A 47 -0.16 -5.49 -2.43
C ALA A 47 -0.18 -4.16 -3.19
N ALA A 48 -0.22 -4.22 -4.52
CA ALA A 48 -0.21 -3.04 -5.38
C ALA A 48 -1.48 -2.20 -5.20
N ASN A 49 -2.66 -2.82 -5.13
CA ASN A 49 -3.91 -2.10 -4.91
C ASN A 49 -4.02 -1.57 -3.47
N LEU A 50 -3.52 -2.30 -2.47
CA LEU A 50 -3.44 -1.79 -1.09
C LEU A 50 -2.58 -0.52 -1.02
N LEU A 51 -1.39 -0.54 -1.63
CA LEU A 51 -0.52 0.64 -1.70
C LEU A 51 -1.22 1.80 -2.42
N TYR A 52 -1.86 1.51 -3.57
CA TYR A 52 -2.58 2.51 -4.35
C TYR A 52 -3.70 3.19 -3.56
N PHE A 53 -4.62 2.41 -2.98
CA PHE A 53 -5.77 2.95 -2.25
C PHE A 53 -5.36 3.69 -0.98
N MET A 54 -4.42 3.14 -0.20
CA MET A 54 -3.92 3.81 1.01
C MET A 54 -3.26 5.16 0.72
N ILE A 55 -2.77 5.37 -0.51
CA ILE A 55 -2.23 6.66 -0.96
C ILE A 55 -3.35 7.55 -1.51
N LYS A 56 -4.12 7.10 -2.50
CA LYS A 56 -5.08 7.93 -3.26
C LYS A 56 -6.34 8.27 -2.49
N ASP A 57 -6.83 7.36 -1.66
CA ASP A 57 -8.08 7.59 -0.92
C ASP A 57 -7.84 8.48 0.30
N HIS A 58 -6.57 8.77 0.60
CA HIS A 58 -6.10 9.60 1.70
C HIS A 58 -6.84 9.33 3.01
N PRO A 59 -6.81 8.07 3.53
CA PRO A 59 -7.63 7.66 4.66
C PRO A 59 -7.26 8.36 5.97
N TYR A 60 -6.04 8.88 6.09
CA TYR A 60 -5.55 9.59 7.27
C TYR A 60 -5.44 11.10 7.02
N VAL A 61 -5.58 11.89 8.08
CA VAL A 61 -5.42 13.37 8.06
C VAL A 61 -4.00 13.74 7.63
N ASP A 62 -2.98 13.13 8.24
CA ASP A 62 -1.59 13.18 7.79
C ASP A 62 -0.97 11.77 7.82
N GLY A 63 0.11 11.60 7.05
CA GLY A 63 0.93 10.39 7.07
C GLY A 63 0.57 9.36 6.00
N CYS A 64 -0.46 9.59 5.18
CA CYS A 64 -0.97 8.61 4.20
C CYS A 64 0.14 7.90 3.41
N LYS A 65 1.07 8.65 2.80
CA LYS A 65 2.17 8.09 2.01
C LYS A 65 3.11 7.21 2.85
N ARG A 66 3.48 7.66 4.05
CA ARG A 66 4.38 6.95 4.97
C ARG A 66 3.72 5.68 5.50
N ILE A 67 2.47 5.80 5.94
CA ILE A 67 1.69 4.68 6.46
C ILE A 67 1.41 3.67 5.35
N ALA A 68 1.08 4.10 4.13
CA ALA A 68 0.86 3.22 3.00
C ALA A 68 2.13 2.43 2.63
N ALA A 69 3.28 3.09 2.54
CA ALA A 69 4.56 2.45 2.26
C ALA A 69 4.91 1.41 3.34
N SER A 70 4.69 1.74 4.60
CA SER A 70 4.92 0.81 5.71
C SER A 70 3.94 -0.36 5.71
N LEU A 71 2.64 -0.13 5.48
CA LEU A 71 1.63 -1.19 5.37
C LEU A 71 1.93 -2.13 4.20
N PHE A 72 2.42 -1.59 3.09
CA PHE A 72 2.85 -2.37 1.95
C PHE A 72 4.05 -3.27 2.29
N LEU A 73 5.09 -2.75 2.97
CA LEU A 73 6.21 -3.57 3.42
C LEU A 73 5.79 -4.67 4.41
N GLU A 74 4.96 -4.32 5.40
CA GLU A 74 4.41 -5.27 6.38
C GLU A 74 3.56 -6.35 5.71
N PHE A 75 2.75 -5.98 4.72
CA PHE A 75 1.97 -6.93 3.92
C PHE A 75 2.88 -7.91 3.20
N LEU A 76 3.93 -7.44 2.53
CA LEU A 76 4.88 -8.31 1.83
C LEU A 76 5.61 -9.22 2.82
N ASP A 77 6.02 -8.70 3.98
CA ASP A 77 6.75 -9.48 5.00
C ASP A 77 5.89 -10.60 5.57
N LYS A 78 4.65 -10.29 5.97
CA LYS A 78 3.69 -11.28 6.49
C LYS A 78 3.32 -12.37 5.49
N ASN A 79 3.49 -12.11 4.20
CA ASN A 79 3.24 -13.08 3.15
C ASN A 79 4.54 -13.68 2.56
N ASN A 80 5.70 -13.53 3.22
CA ASN A 80 6.99 -14.04 2.78
C ASN A 80 7.41 -13.57 1.36
N ALA A 81 6.96 -12.38 0.97
CA ALA A 81 7.20 -11.77 -0.33
C ALA A 81 8.12 -10.54 -0.27
N LEU A 82 8.52 -10.09 0.92
CA LEU A 82 9.40 -8.92 1.06
C LEU A 82 10.84 -9.21 0.58
N PHE A 83 11.28 -10.45 0.73
CA PHE A 83 12.63 -10.89 0.38
C PHE A 83 12.59 -11.92 -0.75
N GLN A 84 13.66 -11.97 -1.54
CA GLN A 84 13.93 -12.98 -2.56
C GLN A 84 15.41 -13.33 -2.48
N ASP A 85 15.72 -14.62 -2.31
CA ASP A 85 17.10 -15.13 -2.18
C ASP A 85 17.92 -14.43 -1.07
N GLY A 86 17.25 -14.01 0.00
CA GLY A 86 17.86 -13.31 1.14
C GLY A 86 18.01 -11.79 0.95
N GLU A 87 17.69 -11.27 -0.23
CA GLU A 87 17.77 -9.85 -0.57
C GLU A 87 16.38 -9.21 -0.55
N LYS A 88 16.30 -7.93 -0.14
CA LYS A 88 15.03 -7.19 -0.12
C LYS A 88 14.61 -6.91 -1.56
N ARG A 89 13.38 -7.30 -1.94
CA ARG A 89 12.89 -7.18 -3.32
C ARG A 89 12.84 -5.74 -3.84
N LEU A 90 12.59 -4.79 -2.94
CA LEU A 90 12.49 -3.37 -3.25
C LEU A 90 13.48 -2.58 -2.43
N SER A 91 14.33 -1.82 -3.11
CA SER A 91 15.18 -0.83 -2.44
C SER A 91 14.32 0.27 -1.80
N ASP A 92 14.83 0.90 -0.75
CA ASP A 92 14.13 2.00 -0.08
C ASP A 92 13.89 3.18 -1.05
N GLY A 93 14.84 3.44 -1.95
CA GLY A 93 14.69 4.45 -3.00
C GLY A 93 13.57 4.13 -3.99
N THR A 94 13.45 2.86 -4.39
CA THR A 94 12.37 2.38 -5.27
C THR A 94 11.01 2.55 -4.59
N LEU A 95 10.90 2.20 -3.31
CA LEU A 95 9.66 2.34 -2.54
C LEU A 95 9.22 3.81 -2.44
N VAL A 96 10.16 4.71 -2.15
CA VAL A 96 9.89 6.16 -2.11
C VAL A 96 9.41 6.65 -3.48
N ALA A 97 10.13 6.29 -4.54
CA ALA A 97 9.79 6.72 -5.90
C ALA A 97 8.38 6.26 -6.30
N VAL A 98 8.04 4.98 -6.10
CA VAL A 98 6.71 4.47 -6.48
C VAL A 98 5.59 5.04 -5.63
N THR A 99 5.82 5.26 -4.34
CA THR A 99 4.87 5.93 -3.44
C THR A 99 4.56 7.35 -3.94
N LEU A 100 5.58 8.10 -4.37
CA LEU A 100 5.41 9.45 -4.92
C LEU A 100 4.73 9.41 -6.29
N MET A 101 5.12 8.50 -7.18
CA MET A 101 4.47 8.35 -8.49
C MET A 101 2.98 8.08 -8.36
N ILE A 102 2.56 7.17 -7.45
CA ILE A 102 1.15 6.93 -7.17
C ILE A 102 0.47 8.19 -6.61
N ALA A 103 1.12 8.89 -5.68
CA ALA A 103 0.52 10.09 -5.08
C ALA A 103 0.21 11.15 -6.14
N GLU A 104 1.15 11.39 -7.05
CA GLU A 104 1.08 12.40 -8.10
C GLU A 104 0.28 11.94 -9.35
N SER A 105 0.03 10.64 -9.52
CA SER A 105 -0.69 10.13 -10.70
C SER A 105 -2.14 10.59 -10.75
N ASN A 106 -2.68 10.72 -11.96
CA ASN A 106 -4.12 10.93 -12.14
C ASN A 106 -4.88 9.63 -11.81
N PRO A 107 -6.14 9.70 -11.35
CA PRO A 107 -6.96 8.50 -11.10
C PRO A 107 -7.11 7.58 -12.31
N GLU A 108 -7.11 8.15 -13.53
CA GLU A 108 -7.18 7.40 -14.80
C GLU A 108 -5.94 6.51 -15.03
N GLU A 109 -4.82 6.84 -14.38
CA GLU A 109 -3.55 6.10 -14.50
C GLU A 109 -3.46 4.95 -13.49
N LYS A 110 -4.54 4.66 -12.73
CA LYS A 110 -4.58 3.60 -11.72
C LYS A 110 -3.95 2.30 -12.23
N GLU A 111 -4.44 1.80 -13.37
CA GLU A 111 -4.02 0.52 -13.92
C GLU A 111 -2.54 0.51 -14.30
N VAL A 112 -2.01 1.65 -14.76
CA VAL A 112 -0.58 1.79 -15.08
C VAL A 112 0.25 1.77 -13.79
N MET A 113 -0.18 2.48 -12.75
CA MET A 113 0.51 2.52 -11.46
C MET A 113 0.51 1.16 -10.76
N VAL A 114 -0.64 0.48 -10.75
CA VAL A 114 -0.76 -0.87 -10.18
C VAL A 114 0.16 -1.85 -10.91
N LYS A 115 0.15 -1.85 -12.25
CA LYS A 115 1.05 -2.70 -13.05
C LYS A 115 2.52 -2.38 -12.81
N LEU A 116 2.87 -1.10 -12.64
CA LEU A 116 4.23 -0.71 -12.30
C LEU A 116 4.68 -1.33 -10.98
N VAL A 117 3.84 -1.26 -9.93
CA VAL A 117 4.16 -1.89 -8.63
C VAL A 117 4.28 -3.41 -8.78
N MET A 118 3.35 -4.05 -9.49
CA MET A 118 3.40 -5.49 -9.73
C MET A 118 4.70 -5.92 -10.45
N ASN A 119 5.11 -5.17 -11.48
CA ASN A 119 6.36 -5.43 -12.20
C ASN A 119 7.60 -5.22 -11.31
N LEU A 120 7.54 -4.30 -10.34
CA LEU A 120 8.64 -4.13 -9.39
C LEU A 120 8.72 -5.27 -8.36
N LEU A 121 7.62 -5.98 -8.13
CA LEU A 121 7.56 -7.16 -7.25
C LEU A 121 7.99 -8.46 -7.94
N ASN A 122 8.12 -8.45 -9.28
CA ASN A 122 8.49 -9.54 -10.19
C ASN A 122 8.53 -10.95 -9.55
N LEU A 123 7.36 -11.59 -9.56
CA LEU A 123 7.17 -13.04 -9.52
C LEU A 123 6.72 -13.54 -10.91
N GLN A 124 7.50 -13.22 -11.93
CA GLN A 124 7.44 -13.85 -13.27
C GLN A 124 8.84 -14.32 -13.68
#